data_AF-A0A1W9L2K3-F1
#
_entry.id   AF-A0A1W9L2K3-F1
#
_cell.length_a   1.000
_cell.length_b   1.000
_cell.length_c   1.000
_cell.angle_alpha   90.00
_cell.angle_beta   90.00
_cell.angle_gamma   90.00
#
_symmetry.space_group_name_H-M   'P 1'
#
loop_
_entity.id
_entity.type
_entity.pdbx_description
1 polymer ?
#
loop_
_entity_poly.entity_id
_entity_poly.type
_entity_poly.pdbx_seq_one_letter_code
_entity_poly.pdbx_strand_id
1 'polypeptide(L)'
;MFSSKSTITALAFATISLNSFAVSTTDLSGGVTPDNLVAELIDVSTSNITYSNIRYQGANKAGGIFTGGVADGLGIDRGLLLSSGRISDAAGPNKCYKTTSVNSKNGDTSLNAIVSGS
;
A
#
# COMPACT_ATOMS: atom_id res chain seq x y z
N MET A 1 6.67 18.20 -64.03
CA MET A 1 5.42 18.25 -63.24
C MET A 1 5.77 17.78 -61.82
N PHE A 2 5.57 18.66 -60.83
CA PHE A 2 5.86 18.63 -59.37
C PHE A 2 5.97 17.24 -58.71
N SER A 3 7.08 16.89 -58.04
CA SER A 3 7.49 17.19 -56.64
C SER A 3 6.58 16.59 -55.56
N SER A 4 7.14 15.68 -54.74
CA SER A 4 6.75 15.59 -53.32
C SER A 4 7.93 15.05 -52.50
N LYS A 5 8.56 15.93 -51.73
CA LYS A 5 9.49 15.56 -50.67
C LYS A 5 8.64 15.19 -49.45
N SER A 6 8.65 13.92 -49.07
CA SER A 6 7.95 13.44 -47.87
C SER A 6 8.60 14.04 -46.62
N THR A 7 8.02 15.11 -46.09
CA THR A 7 8.42 15.71 -44.82
C THR A 7 7.95 14.80 -43.69
N ILE A 8 8.89 14.14 -43.00
CA ILE A 8 8.61 13.37 -41.78
C ILE A 8 8.54 14.39 -40.63
N THR A 9 7.35 14.66 -40.13
CA THR A 9 7.13 15.48 -38.94
C THR A 9 7.52 14.67 -37.70
N ALA A 10 8.59 15.05 -37.01
CA ALA A 10 8.95 14.47 -35.72
C ALA A 10 7.94 14.93 -34.66
N LEU A 11 7.17 13.99 -34.11
CA LEU A 11 6.29 14.22 -32.97
C LEU A 11 7.15 14.21 -31.70
N ALA A 12 7.38 15.37 -31.09
CA ALA A 12 8.07 15.44 -29.81
C ALA A 12 7.12 14.96 -28.69
N PHE A 13 7.44 13.83 -28.07
CA PHE A 13 6.75 13.37 -26.86
C PHE A 13 7.30 14.14 -25.65
N ALA A 14 6.54 15.11 -25.15
CA ALA A 14 6.82 15.73 -23.87
C ALA A 14 6.52 14.70 -22.77
N THR A 15 7.56 14.21 -22.09
CA THR A 15 7.40 13.44 -20.86
C THR A 15 6.97 14.39 -19.75
N ILE A 16 5.68 14.45 -19.44
CA ILE A 16 5.18 15.16 -18.26
C ILE A 16 5.55 14.32 -17.04
N SER A 17 6.56 14.77 -16.28
CA SER A 17 6.87 14.19 -14.97
C SER A 17 5.81 14.64 -13.96
N LEU A 18 4.84 13.77 -13.69
CA LEU A 18 3.93 13.92 -12.58
C LEU A 18 4.70 13.51 -11.32
N ASN A 19 5.23 14.47 -10.57
CA ASN A 19 5.76 14.18 -9.23
C ASN A 19 4.59 13.75 -8.33
N SER A 20 4.31 12.45 -8.31
CA SER A 20 3.35 11.85 -7.39
C SER A 20 4.07 11.57 -6.08
N PHE A 21 3.99 12.51 -5.15
CA PHE A 21 4.31 12.29 -3.73
C PHE A 21 3.22 11.43 -3.11
N ALA A 22 3.31 10.13 -3.36
CA ALA A 22 2.37 9.15 -2.85
C ALA A 22 3.06 7.82 -2.70
N VAL A 23 2.93 7.23 -1.52
CA VAL A 23 3.26 5.81 -1.33
C VAL A 23 2.39 4.92 -2.23
N SER A 24 2.99 3.90 -2.81
CA SER A 24 2.27 2.81 -3.47
C SER A 24 2.02 1.71 -2.44
N THR A 25 0.86 1.04 -2.51
CA THR A 25 0.49 -0.02 -1.55
C THR A 25 0.07 -1.29 -2.27
N THR A 26 0.45 -2.45 -1.71
CA THR A 26 -0.06 -3.76 -2.14
C THR A 26 -0.60 -4.49 -0.92
N ASP A 27 -1.90 -4.82 -0.94
CA ASP A 27 -2.59 -5.48 0.16
C ASP A 27 -2.57 -7.02 0.05
N LEU A 28 -3.11 -7.72 1.05
CA LEU A 28 -3.15 -9.18 1.03
C LEU A 28 -4.09 -9.76 -0.04
N SER A 29 -5.05 -8.97 -0.53
CA SER A 29 -5.89 -9.34 -1.67
C SER A 29 -5.13 -9.19 -3.00
N GLY A 30 -4.08 -8.35 -3.02
CA GLY A 30 -3.17 -8.13 -4.14
C GLY A 30 -2.01 -9.13 -4.23
N GLY A 31 -2.00 -10.18 -3.41
CA GLY A 31 -0.99 -11.25 -3.46
C GLY A 31 0.09 -11.19 -2.38
N VAL A 32 0.06 -10.19 -1.49
CA VAL A 32 0.91 -10.18 -0.28
C VAL A 32 0.42 -11.27 0.67
N THR A 33 1.33 -12.11 1.15
CA THR A 33 1.03 -13.14 2.15
C THR A 33 1.48 -12.69 3.55
N PRO A 34 0.95 -13.30 4.63
CA PRO A 34 1.44 -13.04 5.98
C PRO A 34 2.96 -13.28 6.13
N ASP A 35 3.50 -14.30 5.46
CA ASP A 35 4.94 -14.56 5.41
C ASP A 35 5.71 -13.41 4.78
N ASN A 36 5.19 -12.79 3.71
CA ASN A 36 5.82 -11.62 3.10
C ASN A 36 5.87 -10.42 4.06
N LEU A 37 4.86 -10.23 4.90
CA LEU A 37 4.87 -9.17 5.91
C LEU A 37 5.97 -9.38 6.95
N VAL A 38 6.17 -10.62 7.39
CA VAL A 38 7.24 -10.94 8.35
C VAL A 38 8.61 -10.81 7.71
N ALA A 39 8.77 -11.29 6.47
CA ALA A 39 10.01 -11.13 5.71
C ALA A 39 10.35 -9.66 5.44
N GLU A 40 9.35 -8.78 5.38
CA GLU A 40 9.57 -7.33 5.24
C GLU A 40 10.04 -6.67 6.55
N LEU A 41 9.65 -7.22 7.70
CA LEU A 41 10.09 -6.73 9.02
C LEU A 41 11.45 -7.28 9.44
N ILE A 42 11.71 -8.55 9.10
CA ILE A 42 12.84 -9.31 9.63
C ILE A 42 13.74 -9.68 8.46
N ASP A 43 14.91 -9.06 8.41
CA ASP A 43 15.97 -9.51 7.52
C ASP A 43 16.56 -10.84 8.03
N VAL A 44 16.04 -11.95 7.51
CA VAL A 44 16.53 -13.30 7.82
C VAL A 44 17.85 -13.63 7.14
N SER A 45 18.35 -12.80 6.21
CA SER A 45 19.63 -13.05 5.55
C SER A 45 20.83 -12.72 6.45
N THR A 46 20.64 -11.83 7.42
CA THR A 46 21.67 -11.39 8.36
C THR A 46 21.38 -11.77 9.81
N SER A 47 20.17 -12.23 10.13
CA SER A 47 19.74 -12.52 11.50
C SER A 47 19.58 -14.03 11.74
N ASN A 48 20.04 -14.50 12.91
CA ASN A 48 19.76 -15.86 13.41
C ASN A 48 18.32 -15.98 13.96
N ILE A 49 17.37 -15.23 13.41
CA ILE A 49 15.99 -15.17 13.88
C ILE A 49 15.18 -16.20 13.09
N THR A 50 14.51 -17.09 13.83
CA THR A 50 13.51 -18.00 13.27
C THR A 50 12.13 -17.58 13.74
N TYR A 51 11.16 -17.59 12.84
CA TYR A 51 9.75 -17.32 13.15
C TYR A 51 8.89 -18.51 12.72
N SER A 52 7.77 -18.69 13.41
CA SER A 52 6.80 -19.73 13.14
C SER A 52 5.40 -19.26 13.50
N ASN A 53 4.38 -20.03 13.10
CA ASN A 53 2.98 -19.75 13.43
C ASN A 53 2.47 -18.38 12.92
N ILE A 54 2.83 -18.03 11.68
CA ILE A 54 2.45 -16.75 11.09
C ILE A 54 0.96 -16.74 10.78
N ARG A 55 0.25 -15.76 11.32
CA ARG A 55 -1.18 -15.56 11.08
C ARG A 55 -1.47 -14.07 10.96
N TYR A 56 -2.16 -13.69 9.90
CA TYR A 56 -2.74 -12.36 9.78
C TYR A 56 -4.17 -12.36 10.31
N GLN A 57 -4.48 -11.43 11.20
CA GLN A 57 -5.82 -11.23 11.74
C GLN A 57 -6.32 -9.84 11.35
N GLY A 58 -7.31 -9.80 10.46
CA GLY A 58 -7.85 -8.54 9.94
C GLY A 58 -8.61 -8.74 8.63
N ALA A 59 -8.97 -7.64 7.98
CA ALA A 59 -9.43 -7.69 6.59
C ALA A 59 -8.22 -7.62 5.65
N ASN A 60 -8.21 -8.41 4.58
CA ASN A 60 -7.07 -8.49 3.67
C ASN A 60 -6.67 -7.15 3.04
N LYS A 61 -7.61 -6.20 2.93
CA LYS A 61 -7.36 -4.85 2.39
C LYS A 61 -6.79 -3.87 3.42
N ALA A 62 -6.75 -4.27 4.69
CA ALA A 62 -6.36 -3.43 5.82
C ALA A 62 -4.88 -3.61 6.21
N GLY A 63 -4.17 -4.52 5.56
CA GLY A 63 -2.75 -4.74 5.76
C GLY A 63 -2.03 -4.97 4.44
N GLY A 64 -0.74 -4.68 4.40
CA GLY A 64 0.08 -4.88 3.21
C GLY A 64 1.46 -4.24 3.32
N ILE A 65 2.11 -4.07 2.16
CA ILE A 65 3.41 -3.43 2.02
C ILE A 65 3.23 -2.10 1.30
N PHE A 66 3.96 -1.07 1.73
CA PHE A 66 4.08 0.19 1.01
C PHE A 66 5.48 0.37 0.40
N THR A 67 5.58 1.13 -0.68
CA THR A 67 6.84 1.58 -1.32
C THR A 67 6.78 3.07 -1.68
N GLY A 68 7.93 3.68 -1.97
CA GLY A 68 8.03 5.09 -2.36
C GLY A 68 7.93 6.06 -1.17
N GLY A 69 8.11 5.59 0.06
CA GLY A 69 7.99 6.42 1.26
C GLY A 69 9.06 7.50 1.38
N VAL A 70 10.26 7.30 0.81
CA VAL A 70 11.30 8.35 0.79
C VAL A 70 10.88 9.49 -0.12
N ALA A 71 10.31 9.17 -1.29
CA ALA A 71 9.74 10.18 -2.16
C ALA A 71 8.65 10.96 -1.42
N ASP A 72 7.82 10.28 -0.63
CA ASP A 72 6.73 10.86 0.18
C ASP A 72 7.18 11.52 1.51
N GLY A 73 8.49 11.56 1.81
CA GLY A 73 9.05 12.22 3.00
C GLY A 73 9.01 11.42 4.31
N LEU A 74 8.66 10.13 4.27
CA LEU A 74 8.57 9.24 5.44
C LEU A 74 9.95 8.83 6.01
N GLY A 75 11.05 9.14 5.33
CA GLY A 75 12.41 8.75 5.73
C GLY A 75 12.72 7.26 5.58
N ILE A 76 11.72 6.45 5.20
CA ILE A 76 11.80 5.02 4.90
C ILE A 76 11.14 4.76 3.56
N ASP A 77 11.77 3.96 2.70
CA ASP A 77 11.28 3.80 1.33
C ASP A 77 10.19 2.74 1.21
N ARG A 78 10.30 1.69 2.02
CA ARG A 78 9.44 0.51 1.97
C ARG A 78 9.20 -0.01 3.38
N GLY A 79 8.05 -0.64 3.60
CA GLY A 79 7.74 -1.30 4.86
C GLY A 79 6.30 -1.79 4.91
N LEU A 80 5.82 -2.11 6.12
CA LEU A 80 4.45 -2.56 6.32
C LEU A 80 3.52 -1.37 6.53
N LEU A 81 2.30 -1.52 6.02
CA LEU A 81 1.20 -0.62 6.31
C LEU A 81 0.04 -1.41 6.91
N LEU A 82 -0.37 -1.04 8.13
CA LEU A 82 -1.51 -1.61 8.84
C LEU A 82 -2.50 -0.49 9.15
N SER A 83 -3.76 -0.67 8.77
CA SER A 83 -4.82 0.33 8.92
C SER A 83 -6.10 -0.29 9.49
N SER A 84 -6.96 0.55 10.07
CA SER A 84 -8.34 0.18 10.39
C SER A 84 -9.29 0.30 9.18
N GLY A 85 -8.84 0.93 8.09
CA GLY A 85 -9.52 1.05 6.80
C GLY A 85 -8.80 0.26 5.69
N ARG A 86 -8.91 0.69 4.42
CA ARG A 86 -8.15 0.09 3.31
C ARG A 86 -6.82 0.81 3.17
N ILE A 87 -5.73 0.07 2.98
CA ILE A 87 -4.40 0.68 2.86
C ILE A 87 -4.25 1.46 1.54
N SER A 88 -5.03 1.12 0.51
CA SER A 88 -5.08 1.88 -0.75
C SER A 88 -5.47 3.34 -0.55
N ASP A 89 -6.19 3.65 0.53
CA ASP A 89 -6.65 4.99 0.86
C ASP A 89 -5.52 5.86 1.45
N ALA A 90 -4.36 5.28 1.76
CA ALA A 90 -3.18 6.02 2.22
C ALA A 90 -2.39 6.68 1.09
N ALA A 91 -2.60 6.24 -0.17
CA ALA A 91 -1.92 6.79 -1.33
C ALA A 91 -2.29 8.27 -1.52
N GLY A 92 -1.29 9.14 -1.48
CA GLY A 92 -1.46 10.57 -1.60
C GLY A 92 -1.92 11.04 -3.00
N PRO A 93 -2.30 12.33 -3.11
CA PRO A 93 -2.41 13.30 -2.03
C PRO A 93 -3.68 13.10 -1.18
N ASN A 94 -3.52 12.95 0.14
CA ASN A 94 -4.61 12.73 1.10
C ASN A 94 -5.38 14.03 1.39
N LYS A 95 -6.28 14.42 0.47
CA LYS A 95 -7.06 15.68 0.56
C LYS A 95 -8.28 15.62 1.48
N CYS A 96 -8.60 14.46 2.04
CA CYS A 96 -9.76 14.23 2.90
C CYS A 96 -9.33 13.52 4.18
N TYR A 97 -9.48 14.19 5.33
CA TYR A 97 -9.09 13.67 6.64
C TYR A 97 -10.01 12.55 7.18
N LYS A 98 -11.16 12.31 6.52
CA LYS A 98 -12.21 11.39 6.98
C LYS A 98 -12.42 10.20 6.03
N THR A 99 -11.48 9.93 5.14
CA THR A 99 -11.54 8.72 4.31
C THR A 99 -11.49 7.50 5.22
N THR A 100 -12.51 6.65 5.11
CA THR A 100 -12.63 5.43 5.88
C THR A 100 -13.28 4.35 5.03
N SER A 101 -13.03 3.09 5.38
CA SER A 101 -13.54 1.93 4.68
C SER A 101 -14.07 0.92 5.67
N VAL A 102 -15.30 0.46 5.48
CA VAL A 102 -15.87 -0.63 6.28
C VAL A 102 -15.25 -1.94 5.81
N ASN A 103 -14.62 -2.65 6.75
CA ASN A 103 -13.89 -3.88 6.49
C ASN A 103 -14.76 -5.15 6.54
N SER A 104 -16.06 -5.00 6.85
CA SER A 104 -17.06 -6.08 6.93
C SER A 104 -16.60 -7.29 7.75
N LYS A 105 -15.77 -7.04 8.77
CA LYS A 105 -15.35 -8.01 9.77
C LYS A 105 -16.12 -7.74 11.06
N ASN A 106 -16.40 -8.82 11.79
CA ASN A 106 -16.99 -8.69 13.12
C ASN A 106 -16.02 -7.91 14.01
N GLY A 107 -16.57 -6.97 14.79
CA GLY A 107 -15.84 -6.31 15.87
C GLY A 107 -15.48 -7.28 17.00
N ASP A 108 -14.83 -6.76 18.03
CA ASP A 108 -14.49 -7.53 19.21
C ASP A 108 -15.75 -7.95 19.99
N THR A 109 -15.95 -9.26 20.17
CA THR A 109 -17.11 -9.81 20.86
C THR A 109 -17.11 -9.50 22.35
N SER A 110 -15.95 -9.33 22.96
CA SER A 110 -15.80 -8.92 24.36
C SER A 110 -16.23 -7.47 24.54
N LEU A 111 -15.92 -6.60 23.57
CA LEU A 111 -16.45 -5.22 23.59
C LEU A 111 -17.97 -5.21 23.44
N ASN A 112 -18.56 -6.09 22.62
CA ASN A 112 -20.02 -6.24 22.57
C ASN A 112 -20.60 -6.69 23.92
N ALA A 113 -19.90 -7.56 24.66
CA ALA A 113 -20.33 -8.00 25.99
C ALA A 113 -20.28 -6.86 27.03
N ILE A 114 -19.28 -5.97 26.94
CA ILE A 114 -19.21 -4.76 27.79
C ILE A 114 -20.36 -3.79 27.46
N VAL A 115 -20.68 -3.60 26.18
CA VAL A 115 -21.80 -2.72 25.75
C VAL A 115 -23.17 -3.32 26.11
N SER A 116 -23.27 -4.65 26.20
CA SER A 116 -24.49 -5.35 26.60
C SER A 116 -24.77 -5.28 28.11
N GLY A 117 -23.77 -4.89 28.92
CA GLY A 117 -23.92 -4.64 30.34
C GLY A 117 -24.04 -5.90 31.20
N SER A 118 -23.50 -5.78 32.41
CA SER A 118 -24.02 -6.39 33.64
C SER A 118 -25.55 -6.32 33.75
#